data_AF-A0A8H6K8K4-F1
#
_entry.id   AF-A0A8H6K8K4-F1
#
_cell.length_a   1.000
_cell.length_b   1.000
_cell.length_c   1.000
_cell.angle_alpha   90.00
_cell.angle_beta   90.00
_cell.angle_gamma   90.00
#
_symmetry.space_group_name_H-M   'P 1'
#
loop_
_entity.id
_entity.type
_entity.pdbx_description
1 polymer ?
#
loop_
_entity_poly.entity_id
_entity_poly.type
_entity_poly.pdbx_seq_one_letter_code
_entity_poly.pdbx_strand_id
1 'polypeptide(L)'
;MGLSDHLREAILDPEFETIRLTGCACSWALDTLALSFDFLQGLDDAISKKQRGSGIDRVDSPDESRKPRPAIGPNRGHHKPESSSAGSVPAIDVSSEPPSEQIEGRTMFFKGGAQYRFEQAVQPDGSLGVRKLQSQSPTDFHPTEGTYMYLTKHREVAQLYARYAQQRFPPSDGAVFQIAIPNHLVLDAHEIYGDDWRDLIWNSRNTHVTDSNFLRLPSQLKHYESYDVLVSNLCTDSTHKITRMADKSQLSVFKLTNGAKASQHAFQTISRQQDIASQCTGFFWICKVSSATVNETKK
;
A
#
# COMPACT_ATOMS: atom_id res chain seq x y z
N MET A 1 -13.70 16.80 18.66
CA MET A 1 -13.23 15.67 17.82
C MET A 1 -12.18 16.23 16.87
N GLY A 2 -10.98 15.66 16.87
CA GLY A 2 -9.86 16.09 16.04
C GLY A 2 -8.84 14.96 15.93
N LEU A 3 -7.84 15.13 15.05
CA LEU A 3 -6.71 14.20 14.98
C LEU A 3 -5.94 14.23 16.30
N SER A 4 -5.46 13.08 16.76
CA SER A 4 -4.56 13.03 17.93
C SER A 4 -3.26 13.77 17.63
N ASP A 5 -2.61 14.32 18.66
CA ASP A 5 -1.35 15.05 18.48
C ASP A 5 -0.26 14.16 17.88
N HIS A 6 -0.19 12.89 18.31
CA HIS A 6 0.70 11.89 17.70
C HIS A 6 0.46 11.75 16.19
N LEU A 7 -0.78 11.62 15.74
CA LEU A 7 -1.07 11.47 14.30
C LEU A 7 -0.73 12.76 13.53
N ARG A 8 -0.96 13.93 14.13
CA ARG A 8 -0.57 15.21 13.53
C ARG A 8 0.95 15.32 13.38
N GLU A 9 1.70 14.97 14.41
CA GLU A 9 3.16 14.93 14.40
C GLU A 9 3.67 13.95 13.34
N ALA A 10 3.13 12.73 13.29
CA ALA A 10 3.48 11.73 12.29
C ALA A 10 3.19 12.17 10.84
N ILE A 11 2.05 12.85 10.60
CA ILE A 11 1.72 13.38 9.27
C ILE A 11 2.65 14.52 8.88
N LEU A 12 3.03 15.37 9.84
CA LEU A 12 3.82 16.59 9.61
C LEU A 12 5.33 16.41 9.76
N ASP A 13 5.79 15.18 9.99
CA ASP A 13 7.19 14.84 10.20
C ASP A 13 8.08 15.36 9.05
N PRO A 14 9.07 16.21 9.33
CA PRO A 14 9.95 16.79 8.31
C PRO A 14 10.87 15.76 7.66
N GLU A 15 11.15 14.60 8.29
CA GLU A 15 11.95 13.54 7.66
C GLU A 15 11.30 13.06 6.35
N PHE A 16 9.97 13.07 6.29
CA PHE A 16 9.21 12.61 5.14
C PHE A 16 8.74 13.74 4.23
N GLU A 17 9.35 14.93 4.29
CA GLU A 17 8.89 16.11 3.54
C GLU A 17 8.60 15.80 2.06
N THR A 18 9.49 15.09 1.36
CA THR A 18 9.31 14.76 -0.05
C THR A 18 8.07 13.91 -0.34
N ILE A 19 7.73 12.96 0.54
CA ILE A 19 6.52 12.14 0.39
C ILE A 19 5.29 12.87 0.91
N ARG A 20 5.42 13.48 2.09
CA ARG A 20 4.38 14.26 2.75
C ARG A 20 3.81 15.31 1.81
N LEU A 21 4.63 15.99 1.00
CA LEU A 21 4.18 17.02 0.07
C LEU A 21 3.46 16.49 -1.19
N THR A 22 3.48 15.18 -1.44
CA THR A 22 2.68 14.54 -2.50
C THR A 22 1.19 14.47 -2.18
N GLY A 23 0.81 14.73 -0.93
CA GLY A 23 -0.57 14.88 -0.47
C GLY A 23 -0.74 16.15 0.39
N CYS A 24 -1.97 16.52 0.71
CA CYS A 24 -2.23 17.52 1.74
C CYS A 24 -2.41 16.83 3.11
N ALA A 25 -2.34 17.57 4.20
CA ALA A 25 -2.55 16.99 5.54
C ALA A 25 -3.92 16.30 5.68
N CYS A 26 -4.95 16.86 5.03
CA CYS A 26 -6.28 16.25 5.00
C CYS A 26 -6.29 14.93 4.23
N SER A 27 -5.64 14.83 3.07
CA SER A 27 -5.59 13.57 2.31
C SER A 27 -4.82 12.49 3.06
N TRP A 28 -3.73 12.84 3.74
CA TRP A 28 -2.99 11.88 4.56
C TRP A 28 -3.76 11.42 5.79
N ALA A 29 -4.53 12.30 6.42
CA ALA A 29 -5.40 11.93 7.53
C ALA A 29 -6.52 10.96 7.06
N LEU A 30 -7.15 11.24 5.92
CA LEU A 30 -8.16 10.36 5.32
C LEU A 30 -7.57 9.01 4.91
N ASP A 31 -6.38 9.00 4.31
CA ASP A 31 -5.63 7.78 3.99
C ASP A 31 -5.36 6.95 5.26
N THR A 32 -4.86 7.57 6.34
CA THR A 32 -4.64 6.85 7.61
C THR A 32 -5.93 6.29 8.21
N LEU A 33 -7.04 7.03 8.13
CA LEU A 33 -8.35 6.54 8.61
C LEU A 33 -8.85 5.36 7.78
N ALA A 34 -8.71 5.44 6.44
CA ALA A 34 -9.03 4.33 5.56
C ALA A 34 -8.16 3.10 5.86
N LEU A 35 -6.86 3.30 6.10
CA LEU A 35 -5.96 2.21 6.49
C LEU A 35 -6.41 1.55 7.80
N SER A 36 -6.77 2.36 8.79
CA SER A 36 -7.26 1.88 10.08
C SER A 36 -8.56 1.09 9.94
N PHE A 37 -9.49 1.57 9.12
CA PHE A 37 -10.75 0.89 8.84
C PHE A 37 -10.52 -0.46 8.15
N ASP A 38 -9.72 -0.49 7.08
CA ASP A 38 -9.40 -1.70 6.32
C ASP A 38 -8.69 -2.75 7.18
N PHE A 39 -7.82 -2.31 8.09
CA PHE A 39 -7.15 -3.19 9.05
C PHE A 39 -8.14 -3.81 10.04
N LEU A 40 -9.02 -2.99 10.65
CA LEU A 40 -10.04 -3.48 11.58
C LEU A 40 -11.03 -4.43 10.89
N GLN A 41 -11.43 -4.14 9.66
CA GLN A 41 -12.27 -5.03 8.86
C GLN A 41 -11.57 -6.37 8.61
N GLY A 42 -10.27 -6.35 8.29
CA GLY A 42 -9.47 -7.57 8.13
C GLY A 42 -9.39 -8.40 9.41
N LEU A 43 -9.27 -7.76 10.58
CA LEU A 43 -9.31 -8.44 11.88
C LEU A 43 -10.67 -9.07 12.17
N ASP A 44 -11.76 -8.35 11.90
CA ASP A 44 -13.12 -8.85 12.10
C ASP A 44 -13.41 -10.08 11.21
N ASP A 45 -12.99 -10.03 9.94
CA ASP A 45 -13.07 -11.16 9.01
C ASP A 45 -12.29 -12.37 9.53
N ALA A 46 -11.08 -12.16 10.05
CA ALA A 46 -10.24 -13.23 10.60
C ALA A 46 -10.87 -13.87 11.85
N ILE A 47 -11.42 -13.06 12.76
CA ILE A 47 -12.13 -13.51 13.96
C ILE A 47 -13.37 -14.32 13.56
N SER A 48 -14.17 -13.79 12.64
CA SER A 48 -15.39 -14.44 12.13
C SER A 48 -15.10 -15.80 11.47
N LYS A 49 -14.02 -15.89 10.66
CA LYS A 49 -13.59 -17.16 10.06
C LYS A 49 -13.16 -18.17 11.12
N LYS A 50 -12.41 -17.74 12.14
CA LYS A 50 -11.97 -18.61 13.24
C LYS A 50 -13.15 -19.18 14.02
N GLN A 51 -14.17 -18.37 14.31
CA GLN A 51 -15.38 -18.81 15.01
C GLN A 51 -16.21 -19.83 14.22
N ARG A 52 -16.25 -19.72 12.88
CA ARG A 52 -16.95 -20.67 12.01
C ARG A 52 -16.18 -21.98 11.84
N GLY A 53 -14.86 -21.89 11.67
CA GLY A 53 -14.00 -23.04 11.44
C GLY A 53 -13.68 -23.83 12.70
N SER A 54 -13.78 -23.22 13.89
CA SER A 54 -13.37 -23.90 15.11
C SER A 54 -14.29 -25.04 15.52
N GLY A 55 -15.47 -25.21 14.90
CA GLY A 55 -16.38 -26.33 15.17
C GLY A 55 -16.49 -26.62 16.66
N ILE A 56 -16.35 -25.57 17.49
CA ILE A 56 -16.58 -25.68 18.90
C ILE A 56 -18.08 -25.79 18.88
N ASP A 57 -18.55 -27.04 18.86
CA ASP A 57 -19.77 -27.44 19.51
C ASP A 57 -19.78 -26.59 20.75
N ARG A 58 -20.55 -25.49 20.68
CA ARG A 58 -20.89 -24.74 21.87
C ARG A 58 -21.46 -25.84 22.71
N VAL A 59 -20.68 -26.31 23.68
CA VAL A 59 -21.10 -27.32 24.63
C VAL A 59 -22.44 -26.78 25.06
N ASP A 60 -23.50 -27.47 24.63
CA ASP A 60 -24.86 -27.01 24.82
C ASP A 60 -24.93 -26.53 26.26
N SER A 61 -25.41 -25.29 26.46
CA SER A 61 -25.61 -24.74 27.78
C SER A 61 -26.08 -25.87 28.68
N PRO A 62 -25.35 -26.19 29.76
CA PRO A 62 -25.51 -27.45 30.46
C PRO A 62 -26.99 -27.62 30.77
N ASP A 63 -27.57 -28.70 30.24
CA ASP A 63 -28.94 -29.13 30.44
C ASP A 63 -29.40 -28.75 31.86
N GLU A 64 -30.43 -27.92 31.98
CA GLU A 64 -30.94 -27.42 33.28
C GLU A 64 -31.31 -28.56 34.24
N SER A 65 -31.49 -29.79 33.72
CA SER A 65 -31.76 -30.98 34.52
C SER A 65 -30.51 -31.64 35.12
N ARG A 66 -29.29 -31.27 34.71
CA ARG A 66 -28.06 -31.78 35.31
C ARG A 66 -27.80 -31.13 36.66
N LYS A 67 -28.11 -31.88 37.73
CA LYS A 67 -27.74 -31.52 39.11
C LYS A 67 -26.25 -31.13 39.19
N PRO A 68 -25.91 -29.95 39.73
CA PRO A 68 -24.54 -29.51 39.85
C PRO A 68 -23.76 -30.54 40.67
N ARG A 69 -22.65 -31.04 40.12
CA ARG A 69 -21.71 -31.84 40.90
C ARG A 69 -21.05 -30.94 41.94
N PRO A 70 -20.90 -31.40 43.19
CA PRO A 70 -20.24 -30.62 44.23
C PRO A 70 -18.81 -30.28 43.81
N ALA A 71 -18.42 -29.03 44.06
CA ALA A 71 -17.08 -28.53 43.78
C ALA A 71 -16.04 -29.41 44.50
N ILE A 72 -15.23 -30.13 43.71
CA ILE A 72 -14.11 -30.91 44.22
C ILE A 72 -13.13 -29.92 44.86
N GLY A 73 -12.74 -30.23 46.10
CA GLY A 73 -12.00 -29.35 47.01
C GLY A 73 -10.59 -28.94 46.55
N PRO A 74 -9.87 -28.20 47.41
CA PRO A 74 -8.65 -27.48 47.06
C PRO A 74 -7.49 -28.46 46.86
N ASN A 75 -7.28 -28.89 45.62
CA ASN A 75 -6.08 -29.62 45.26
C ASN A 75 -4.97 -28.61 44.95
N ARG A 76 -4.03 -28.47 45.89
CA ARG A 76 -2.77 -27.76 45.72
C ARG A 76 -1.89 -28.52 44.73
N GLY A 77 -2.12 -28.31 43.44
CA GLY A 77 -1.23 -28.74 42.37
C GLY A 77 -0.58 -27.53 41.73
N HIS A 78 0.75 -27.44 41.81
CA HIS A 78 1.56 -26.52 41.02
C HIS A 78 1.31 -26.74 39.52
N HIS A 79 0.37 -26.00 38.94
CA HIS A 79 0.32 -25.80 37.50
C HIS A 79 1.06 -24.50 37.17
N LYS A 80 2.18 -24.66 36.46
CA LYS A 80 2.86 -23.60 35.74
C LYS A 80 1.83 -22.80 34.94
N PRO A 81 1.88 -21.46 34.93
CA PRO A 81 1.08 -20.68 34.02
C PRO A 81 1.61 -20.92 32.61
N GLU A 82 0.91 -21.76 31.84
CA GLU A 82 0.96 -21.68 30.40
C GLU A 82 0.40 -20.31 30.04
N SER A 83 1.31 -19.44 29.62
CA SER A 83 0.96 -18.18 29.01
C SER A 83 0.05 -18.47 27.83
N SER A 84 -1.22 -18.12 27.97
CA SER A 84 -2.17 -17.97 26.89
C SER A 84 -1.53 -17.06 25.85
N SER A 85 -0.92 -17.66 24.83
CA SER A 85 -0.47 -16.95 23.64
C SER A 85 -1.72 -16.36 23.03
N ALA A 86 -1.86 -15.04 23.17
CA ALA A 86 -2.80 -14.24 22.41
C ALA A 86 -2.71 -14.71 20.96
N GLY A 87 -3.84 -15.15 20.42
CA GLY A 87 -3.90 -15.86 19.14
C GLY A 87 -3.25 -15.05 18.04
N SER A 88 -1.99 -15.37 17.75
CA SER A 88 -1.31 -14.92 16.56
C SER A 88 -2.15 -15.43 15.40
N VAL A 89 -2.70 -14.51 14.61
CA VAL A 89 -3.21 -14.82 13.27
C VAL A 89 -2.13 -15.68 12.60
N PRO A 90 -2.48 -16.76 11.88
CA PRO A 90 -1.47 -17.51 11.11
C PRO A 90 -0.86 -16.53 10.12
N ALA A 91 0.27 -15.94 10.51
CA ALA A 91 1.10 -15.15 9.65
C ALA A 91 1.60 -16.14 8.61
N ILE A 92 1.14 -15.97 7.37
CA ILE A 92 1.84 -16.58 6.25
C ILE A 92 3.27 -16.06 6.41
N ASP A 93 4.22 -16.97 6.64
CA ASP A 93 5.62 -16.66 6.81
C ASP A 93 6.18 -16.24 5.44
N VAL A 94 5.81 -15.04 4.99
CA VAL A 94 6.31 -14.39 3.77
C VAL A 94 7.66 -13.73 4.07
N SER A 95 8.51 -14.39 4.85
CA SER A 95 9.87 -13.94 5.13
C SER A 95 10.89 -14.75 4.32
N SER A 96 10.66 -14.89 3.02
CA SER A 96 11.78 -15.19 2.11
C SER A 96 12.49 -13.89 1.80
N GLU A 97 13.80 -13.83 2.07
CA GLU A 97 14.62 -12.72 1.60
C GLU A 97 14.52 -12.67 0.06
N PRO A 98 14.30 -11.48 -0.52
CA PRO A 98 14.27 -11.35 -1.96
C PRO A 98 15.66 -11.72 -2.50
N PRO A 99 15.74 -12.37 -3.66
CA PRO A 99 17.03 -12.62 -4.29
C PRO A 99 17.78 -11.29 -4.46
N SER A 100 19.05 -11.26 -4.06
CA SER A 100 19.92 -10.08 -4.22
C SER A 100 20.22 -9.76 -5.68
N GLU A 101 19.88 -10.68 -6.60
CA GLU A 101 20.23 -10.66 -8.01
C GLU A 101 19.02 -10.36 -8.90
N GLN A 102 19.30 -9.77 -10.06
CA GLN A 102 18.34 -9.68 -11.15
C GLN A 102 17.87 -11.08 -11.53
N ILE A 103 16.56 -11.33 -11.45
CA ILE A 103 15.98 -12.59 -11.92
C ILE A 103 15.93 -12.54 -13.44
N GLU A 104 16.58 -13.50 -14.10
CA GLU A 104 16.66 -13.56 -15.56
C GLU A 104 15.27 -13.47 -16.20
N GLY A 105 15.15 -12.66 -17.25
CA GLY A 105 13.90 -12.43 -17.98
C GLY A 105 12.84 -11.62 -17.22
N ARG A 106 13.14 -11.10 -16.02
CA ARG A 106 12.23 -10.30 -15.21
C ARG A 106 12.85 -8.96 -14.79
N THR A 107 11.97 -7.98 -14.57
CA THR A 107 12.31 -6.65 -14.08
C THR A 107 11.74 -6.47 -12.67
N MET A 108 12.58 -6.04 -11.74
CA MET A 108 12.16 -5.79 -10.35
C MET A 108 11.40 -4.47 -10.21
N PHE A 109 10.30 -4.53 -9.48
CA PHE A 109 9.47 -3.39 -9.11
C PHE A 109 9.16 -3.40 -7.62
N PHE A 110 8.86 -2.21 -7.09
CA PHE A 110 8.68 -1.97 -5.67
C PHE A 110 7.45 -1.09 -5.41
N LYS A 111 6.78 -1.33 -4.28
CA LYS A 111 5.72 -0.48 -3.74
C LYS A 111 5.85 -0.40 -2.22
N GLY A 112 5.83 0.81 -1.68
CA GLY A 112 5.85 1.04 -0.22
C GLY A 112 4.46 1.24 0.34
N GLY A 113 4.22 0.80 1.58
CA GLY A 113 2.95 1.01 2.26
C GLY A 113 2.88 0.27 3.59
N ALA A 114 1.66 0.17 4.14
CA ALA A 114 1.41 -0.62 5.35
C ALA A 114 1.44 -2.13 5.02
N GLN A 115 2.11 -2.92 5.86
CA GLN A 115 2.30 -4.36 5.67
C GLN A 115 0.96 -5.10 5.49
N TYR A 116 -0.01 -4.84 6.36
CA TYR A 116 -1.29 -5.56 6.34
C TYR A 116 -2.01 -5.44 4.98
N ARG A 117 -1.84 -4.31 4.27
CA ARG A 117 -2.45 -4.10 2.95
C ARG A 117 -1.84 -5.01 1.88
N PHE A 118 -0.53 -5.27 1.98
CA PHE A 118 0.14 -6.22 1.08
C PHE A 118 -0.21 -7.67 1.43
N GLU A 119 -0.35 -8.00 2.71
CA GLU A 119 -0.80 -9.33 3.13
C GLU A 119 -2.22 -9.62 2.62
N GLN A 120 -3.13 -8.64 2.67
CA GLN A 120 -4.46 -8.76 2.07
C GLN A 120 -4.44 -8.90 0.53
N ALA A 121 -3.36 -8.51 -0.13
CA ALA A 121 -3.19 -8.73 -1.55
C ALA A 121 -2.74 -10.16 -1.86
N VAL A 122 -2.25 -10.94 -0.89
CA VAL A 122 -1.84 -12.33 -1.11
C VAL A 122 -3.03 -13.25 -0.82
N GLN A 123 -3.45 -14.02 -1.83
CA GLN A 123 -4.53 -14.99 -1.68
C GLN A 123 -4.04 -16.26 -0.96
N PRO A 124 -4.96 -17.07 -0.38
CA PRO A 124 -4.58 -18.31 0.31
C PRO A 124 -3.84 -19.34 -0.56
N ASP A 125 -4.01 -19.30 -1.88
CA ASP A 125 -3.31 -20.14 -2.85
C ASP A 125 -1.93 -19.59 -3.26
N GLY A 126 -1.51 -18.45 -2.67
CA GLY A 126 -0.28 -17.75 -2.99
C GLY A 126 -0.37 -16.85 -4.22
N SER A 127 -1.53 -16.74 -4.88
CA SER A 127 -1.74 -15.82 -6.00
C SER A 127 -1.90 -14.37 -5.53
N LEU A 128 -1.73 -13.42 -6.46
CA LEU A 128 -1.79 -11.99 -6.16
C LEU A 128 -3.16 -11.37 -6.50
N GLY A 129 -3.85 -10.84 -5.50
CA GLY A 129 -5.03 -9.99 -5.62
C GLY A 129 -4.67 -8.53 -5.91
N VAL A 130 -4.57 -8.16 -7.19
CA VAL A 130 -4.13 -6.83 -7.64
C VAL A 130 -4.99 -5.66 -7.18
N ARG A 131 -6.28 -5.87 -6.92
CA ARG A 131 -7.20 -4.80 -6.49
C ARG A 131 -6.72 -4.07 -5.23
N LYS A 132 -6.08 -4.78 -4.30
CA LYS A 132 -5.53 -4.20 -3.06
C LYS A 132 -4.29 -3.33 -3.31
N LEU A 133 -3.64 -3.47 -4.47
CA LEU A 133 -2.47 -2.70 -4.87
C LEU A 133 -2.80 -1.44 -5.70
N GLN A 134 -4.06 -1.27 -6.11
CA GLN A 134 -4.52 -0.13 -6.91
C GLN A 134 -4.50 1.17 -6.11
N SER A 135 -4.22 2.29 -6.80
CA SER A 135 -4.22 3.64 -6.22
C SER A 135 -5.59 4.30 -6.37
N GLN A 136 -5.98 5.14 -5.41
CA GLN A 136 -7.23 5.91 -5.50
C GLN A 136 -7.07 7.14 -6.40
N SER A 137 -8.17 7.57 -7.03
CA SER A 137 -8.24 8.80 -7.83
C SER A 137 -8.28 10.07 -6.97
N PRO A 138 -7.86 11.24 -7.48
CA PRO A 138 -7.22 11.42 -8.79
C PRO A 138 -5.80 10.83 -8.79
N THR A 139 -5.42 10.24 -9.93
CA THR A 139 -4.08 9.67 -10.11
C THR A 139 -3.19 10.63 -10.90
N ASP A 140 -1.95 10.25 -11.14
CA ASP A 140 -1.04 11.03 -12.00
C ASP A 140 -1.46 11.04 -13.48
N PHE A 141 -2.27 10.06 -13.89
CA PHE A 141 -2.57 9.81 -15.30
C PHE A 141 -4.05 9.80 -15.63
N HIS A 142 -4.94 9.94 -14.63
CA HIS A 142 -6.37 10.09 -14.88
C HIS A 142 -7.08 10.82 -13.72
N PRO A 143 -8.05 11.71 -14.00
CA PRO A 143 -8.76 12.45 -12.95
C PRO A 143 -9.69 11.58 -12.08
N THR A 144 -10.33 10.56 -12.67
CA THR A 144 -11.34 9.75 -11.97
C THR A 144 -11.08 8.25 -11.97
N GLU A 145 -10.03 7.77 -12.64
CA GLU A 145 -9.81 6.33 -12.80
C GLU A 145 -8.91 5.89 -11.65
N GLY A 146 -9.45 5.01 -10.82
CA GLY A 146 -8.84 4.53 -9.58
C GLY A 146 -8.39 3.07 -9.67
N THR A 147 -8.32 2.51 -10.87
CA THR A 147 -7.90 1.11 -11.07
C THR A 147 -6.41 0.97 -11.33
N TYR A 148 -5.63 2.06 -11.37
CA TYR A 148 -4.22 2.01 -11.78
C TYR A 148 -3.37 1.40 -10.67
N MET A 149 -2.55 0.41 -11.03
CA MET A 149 -1.53 -0.13 -10.13
C MET A 149 -0.22 0.61 -10.38
N TYR A 150 0.23 1.38 -9.39
CA TYR A 150 1.50 2.11 -9.44
C TYR A 150 2.61 1.34 -8.75
N LEU A 151 3.70 1.12 -9.48
CA LEU A 151 4.97 0.55 -8.99
C LEU A 151 6.16 1.45 -9.39
N THR A 152 7.31 1.26 -8.76
CA THR A 152 8.56 1.95 -9.12
C THR A 152 9.71 0.97 -9.25
N LYS A 153 10.71 1.28 -10.09
CA LYS A 153 11.99 0.55 -10.12
C LYS A 153 12.94 0.98 -8.99
N HIS A 154 12.60 2.02 -8.24
CA HIS A 154 13.47 2.59 -7.22
C HIS A 154 13.07 2.12 -5.82
N ARG A 155 13.82 1.15 -5.28
CA ARG A 155 13.60 0.60 -3.93
C ARG A 155 13.59 1.68 -2.84
N GLU A 156 14.45 2.68 -2.95
CA GLU A 156 14.55 3.82 -2.03
C GLU A 156 13.22 4.58 -1.89
N VAL A 157 12.52 4.82 -3.01
CA VAL A 157 11.21 5.49 -3.01
C VAL A 157 10.18 4.64 -2.26
N ALA A 158 10.14 3.34 -2.55
CA ALA A 158 9.24 2.42 -1.87
C ALA A 158 9.53 2.33 -0.36
N GLN A 159 10.81 2.32 0.04
CA GLN A 159 11.19 2.36 1.45
C GLN A 159 10.72 3.65 2.15
N LEU A 160 10.81 4.79 1.47
CA LEU A 160 10.35 6.07 2.02
C LEU A 160 8.83 6.08 2.24
N TYR A 161 8.04 5.59 1.28
CA TYR A 161 6.59 5.41 1.45
C TYR A 161 6.25 4.43 2.57
N ALA A 162 6.99 3.33 2.69
CA ALA A 162 6.77 2.32 3.72
C ALA A 162 7.02 2.86 5.14
N ARG A 163 8.13 3.58 5.34
CA ARG A 163 8.44 4.25 6.61
C ARG A 163 7.39 5.30 6.97
N TYR A 164 6.97 6.11 5.99
CA TYR A 164 5.93 7.11 6.23
C TYR A 164 4.57 6.48 6.59
N ALA A 165 4.23 5.33 5.99
CA ALA A 165 3.03 4.58 6.36
C ALA A 165 3.12 4.04 7.80
N GLN A 166 4.26 3.44 8.19
CA GLN A 166 4.50 2.96 9.55
C GLN A 166 4.34 4.06 10.60
N GLN A 167 4.93 5.23 10.33
CA GLN A 167 4.89 6.39 11.23
C GLN A 167 3.44 6.86 11.49
N ARG A 168 2.63 6.92 10.43
CA ARG A 168 1.24 7.39 10.51
C ARG A 168 0.25 6.34 11.01
N PHE A 169 0.56 5.05 10.86
CA PHE A 169 -0.34 3.96 11.21
C PHE A 169 0.37 2.89 12.06
N PRO A 170 0.63 3.17 13.37
CA PRO A 170 1.34 2.26 14.26
C PRO A 170 0.77 0.84 14.42
N PRO A 171 -0.54 0.57 14.26
CA PRO A 171 -1.07 -0.80 14.37
C PRO A 171 -0.52 -1.80 13.36
N SER A 172 0.14 -1.34 12.29
CA SER A 172 0.82 -2.19 11.30
C SER A 172 2.22 -1.67 11.03
N ASP A 173 3.17 -2.59 10.86
CA ASP A 173 4.49 -2.23 10.33
C ASP A 173 4.36 -1.64 8.92
N GLY A 174 5.35 -0.84 8.53
CA GLY A 174 5.58 -0.49 7.13
C GLY A 174 6.31 -1.62 6.42
N ALA A 175 5.99 -1.84 5.14
CA ALA A 175 6.67 -2.84 4.33
C ALA A 175 6.89 -2.34 2.89
N VAL A 176 7.84 -2.99 2.23
CA VAL A 176 8.09 -2.87 0.80
C VAL A 176 7.61 -4.15 0.13
N PHE A 177 6.58 -4.03 -0.70
CA PHE A 177 6.18 -5.06 -1.64
C PHE A 177 7.14 -5.04 -2.83
N GLN A 178 7.77 -6.19 -3.09
CA GLN A 178 8.71 -6.39 -4.20
C GLN A 178 8.10 -7.39 -5.16
N ILE A 179 8.22 -7.16 -6.46
CA ILE A 179 7.66 -8.06 -7.49
C ILE A 179 8.59 -8.10 -8.69
N ALA A 180 8.89 -9.31 -9.17
CA ALA A 180 9.68 -9.53 -10.39
C ALA A 180 8.73 -9.78 -11.56
N ILE A 181 8.53 -8.78 -12.41
CA ILE A 181 7.58 -8.83 -13.53
C ILE A 181 8.29 -9.33 -14.80
N PRO A 182 7.75 -10.31 -15.55
CA PRO A 182 8.30 -10.73 -16.84
C PRO A 182 8.53 -9.55 -17.78
N ASN A 183 9.69 -9.50 -18.43
CA ASN A 183 10.08 -8.37 -19.27
C ASN A 183 9.04 -8.10 -20.37
N HIS A 184 8.48 -9.14 -20.99
CA HIS A 184 7.47 -8.97 -22.05
C HIS A 184 6.20 -8.23 -21.59
N LEU A 185 5.90 -8.19 -20.28
CA LEU A 185 4.76 -7.44 -19.73
C LEU A 185 5.08 -5.96 -19.46
N VAL A 186 6.32 -5.52 -19.64
CA VAL A 186 6.77 -4.14 -19.40
C VAL A 186 7.59 -3.54 -20.54
N LEU A 187 7.98 -4.33 -21.54
CA LEU A 187 8.78 -3.88 -22.69
C LEU A 187 8.01 -2.94 -23.62
N ASP A 188 6.69 -3.02 -23.65
CA ASP A 188 5.79 -2.16 -24.43
C ASP A 188 5.34 -0.91 -23.67
N ALA A 189 5.96 -0.62 -22.52
CA ALA A 189 5.58 0.52 -21.71
C ALA A 189 5.85 1.85 -22.43
N HIS A 190 4.84 2.72 -22.42
CA HIS A 190 4.92 4.01 -23.09
C HIS A 190 5.52 5.08 -22.16
N GLU A 191 6.63 5.65 -22.58
CA GLU A 191 7.36 6.65 -21.81
C GLU A 191 6.79 8.07 -22.02
N ILE A 192 6.48 8.75 -20.92
CA ILE A 192 5.91 10.10 -20.90
C ILE A 192 6.82 11.03 -20.09
N TYR A 193 7.40 12.02 -20.77
CA TYR A 193 8.32 13.00 -20.18
C TYR A 193 8.09 14.40 -20.77
N GLY A 194 8.79 15.40 -20.24
CA GLY A 194 8.74 16.77 -20.77
C GLY A 194 7.36 17.41 -20.59
N ASP A 195 6.88 18.08 -21.64
CA ASP A 195 5.63 18.84 -21.60
C ASP A 195 4.39 17.93 -21.61
N ASP A 196 4.43 16.80 -22.30
CA ASP A 196 3.33 15.81 -22.26
C ASP A 196 3.11 15.27 -20.85
N TRP A 197 4.20 14.99 -20.12
CA TRP A 197 4.12 14.61 -18.71
C TRP A 197 3.47 15.71 -17.88
N ARG A 198 3.89 16.98 -18.07
CA ARG A 198 3.29 18.11 -17.33
C ARG A 198 1.82 18.28 -17.64
N ASP A 199 1.45 18.17 -18.91
CA ASP A 199 0.06 18.26 -19.35
C ASP A 199 -0.79 17.14 -18.75
N LEU A 200 -0.29 15.91 -18.77
CA LEU A 200 -1.03 14.78 -18.24
C LEU A 200 -1.24 14.87 -16.73
N ILE A 201 -0.19 15.18 -15.96
CA ILE A 201 -0.28 15.37 -14.51
C ILE A 201 -1.21 16.54 -14.16
N TRP A 202 -1.05 17.67 -14.86
CA TRP A 202 -1.86 18.86 -14.64
C TRP A 202 -3.34 18.59 -14.89
N ASN A 203 -3.69 18.00 -16.04
CA ASN A 203 -5.08 17.71 -16.37
C ASN A 203 -5.68 16.58 -15.51
N SER A 204 -4.86 15.67 -14.98
CA SER A 204 -5.33 14.60 -14.10
C SER A 204 -5.56 15.07 -12.67
N ARG A 205 -4.75 15.98 -12.14
CA ARG A 205 -4.80 16.40 -10.74
C ARG A 205 -5.38 17.80 -10.51
N ASN A 206 -5.47 18.68 -11.51
CA ASN A 206 -5.99 20.03 -11.31
C ASN A 206 -7.52 20.04 -11.34
N THR A 207 -8.13 20.16 -10.15
CA THR A 207 -9.59 20.13 -9.99
C THR A 207 -10.29 21.28 -10.71
N HIS A 208 -9.67 22.47 -10.84
CA HIS A 208 -10.28 23.59 -11.56
C HIS A 208 -10.43 23.33 -13.06
N VAL A 209 -9.50 22.57 -13.63
CA VAL A 209 -9.57 22.18 -15.04
C VAL A 209 -10.66 21.11 -15.21
N THR A 210 -10.83 20.21 -14.24
CA THR A 210 -11.79 19.10 -14.32
C THR A 210 -13.23 19.49 -13.94
N ASP A 211 -13.43 20.46 -13.04
CA ASP A 211 -14.73 20.84 -12.45
C ASP A 211 -15.73 21.43 -13.45
N SER A 212 -15.27 21.86 -14.63
CA SER A 212 -16.12 22.64 -15.54
C SER A 212 -16.85 21.84 -16.62
N ASN A 213 -16.51 20.56 -16.87
CA ASN A 213 -17.25 19.59 -17.72
C ASN A 213 -16.44 18.32 -18.05
N PHE A 214 -15.22 18.14 -17.49
CA PHE A 214 -14.28 17.14 -17.96
C PHE A 214 -13.70 16.34 -16.80
N LEU A 215 -14.50 15.38 -16.30
CA LEU A 215 -14.00 14.17 -15.62
C LEU A 215 -13.21 13.25 -16.59
N ARG A 216 -12.60 13.83 -17.63
CA ARG A 216 -11.99 13.15 -18.77
C ARG A 216 -10.77 13.95 -19.21
N LEU A 217 -9.78 13.25 -19.75
CA LEU A 217 -8.63 13.91 -20.33
C LEU A 217 -9.01 14.72 -21.59
N PRO A 218 -8.35 15.86 -21.85
CA PRO A 218 -8.43 16.58 -23.12
C PRO A 218 -8.16 15.66 -24.31
N SER A 219 -8.75 15.94 -25.48
CA SER A 219 -8.66 15.06 -26.66
C SER A 219 -7.23 14.73 -27.07
N GLN A 220 -6.31 15.67 -26.94
CA GLN A 220 -4.89 15.47 -27.26
C GLN A 220 -4.18 14.49 -26.31
N LEU A 221 -4.68 14.30 -25.08
CA LEU A 221 -4.10 13.40 -24.07
C LEU A 221 -4.82 12.05 -23.99
N LYS A 222 -6.02 11.92 -24.57
CA LYS A 222 -6.82 10.67 -24.52
C LYS A 222 -6.10 9.45 -25.08
N HIS A 223 -5.16 9.64 -26.00
CA HIS A 223 -4.40 8.52 -26.55
C HIS A 223 -3.60 7.78 -25.47
N TYR A 224 -3.25 8.41 -24.35
CA TYR A 224 -2.57 7.74 -23.23
C TYR A 224 -3.45 6.70 -22.53
N GLU A 225 -4.77 6.80 -22.61
CA GLU A 225 -5.73 5.82 -22.06
C GLU A 225 -5.67 4.48 -22.83
N SER A 226 -5.08 4.45 -24.03
CA SER A 226 -5.00 3.25 -24.85
C SER A 226 -3.81 2.33 -24.55
N TYR A 227 -2.82 2.80 -23.78
CA TYR A 227 -1.65 2.00 -23.42
C TYR A 227 -1.92 1.15 -22.19
N ASP A 228 -1.37 -0.07 -22.14
CA ASP A 228 -1.48 -0.92 -20.95
C ASP A 228 -0.59 -0.44 -19.80
N VAL A 229 0.60 0.09 -20.15
CA VAL A 229 1.62 0.50 -19.19
C VAL A 229 2.17 1.86 -19.57
N LEU A 230 2.17 2.80 -18.62
CA LEU A 230 2.80 4.10 -18.74
C LEU A 230 4.01 4.20 -17.81
N VAL A 231 5.07 4.84 -18.28
CA VAL A 231 6.25 5.18 -17.48
C VAL A 231 6.42 6.68 -17.46
N SER A 232 6.59 7.27 -16.28
CA SER A 232 6.90 8.69 -16.17
C SER A 232 7.79 9.00 -14.98
N ASN A 233 8.18 10.27 -14.87
CA ASN A 233 8.72 10.81 -13.62
C ASN A 233 7.64 10.79 -12.51
N LEU A 234 8.06 10.56 -11.27
CA LEU A 234 7.19 10.65 -10.09
C LEU A 234 6.99 12.13 -9.71
N CYS A 235 5.73 12.57 -9.64
CA CYS A 235 5.36 13.92 -9.25
C CYS A 235 5.37 14.08 -7.73
N THR A 236 6.07 15.10 -7.21
CA THR A 236 6.09 15.38 -5.75
C THR A 236 4.98 16.31 -5.29
N ASP A 237 4.20 16.87 -6.21
CA ASP A 237 3.22 17.89 -5.89
C ASP A 237 1.84 17.27 -5.63
N SER A 238 1.27 17.61 -4.48
CA SER A 238 -0.11 17.24 -4.16
C SER A 238 -1.11 17.88 -5.12
N THR A 239 -2.24 17.20 -5.33
CA THR A 239 -3.42 17.71 -6.03
C THR A 239 -3.77 19.13 -5.60
N HIS A 240 -3.76 19.40 -4.29
CA HIS A 240 -4.06 20.72 -3.73
C HIS A 240 -3.05 21.80 -4.11
N LYS A 241 -1.76 21.46 -4.16
CA LYS A 241 -0.71 22.36 -4.64
C LYS A 241 -0.89 22.62 -6.13
N ILE A 242 -1.11 21.58 -6.93
CA ILE A 242 -1.29 21.65 -8.38
C ILE A 242 -2.49 22.53 -8.75
N THR A 243 -3.64 22.35 -8.09
CA THR A 243 -4.83 23.19 -8.30
C THR A 243 -4.55 24.70 -8.08
N ARG A 244 -3.59 25.03 -7.21
CA ARG A 244 -3.21 26.42 -6.87
C ARG A 244 -2.02 26.96 -7.66
N MET A 245 -1.35 26.12 -8.44
CA MET A 245 -0.24 26.56 -9.27
C MET A 245 -0.76 27.50 -10.36
N ALA A 246 0.09 28.45 -10.77
CA ALA A 246 -0.24 29.32 -11.89
C ALA A 246 -0.02 28.63 -13.23
N ASP A 247 0.95 27.70 -13.29
CA ASP A 247 1.38 27.07 -14.53
C ASP A 247 1.96 25.66 -14.31
N LYS A 248 1.73 24.76 -15.27
CA LYS A 248 2.19 23.36 -15.23
C LYS A 248 3.72 23.20 -15.25
N SER A 249 4.48 24.21 -15.69
CA SER A 249 5.94 24.17 -15.65
C SER A 249 6.52 24.15 -14.23
N GLN A 250 5.72 24.53 -13.22
CA GLN A 250 6.09 24.50 -11.81
C GLN A 250 6.05 23.10 -11.18
N LEU A 251 5.57 22.10 -11.91
CA LEU A 251 5.53 20.71 -11.46
C LEU A 251 6.94 20.20 -11.15
N SER A 252 7.05 19.61 -9.97
CA SER A 252 8.29 19.12 -9.37
C SER A 252 8.40 17.61 -9.54
N VAL A 253 9.60 17.17 -9.92
CA VAL A 253 9.95 15.76 -10.08
C VAL A 253 10.68 15.27 -8.84
N PHE A 254 10.30 14.10 -8.35
CA PHE A 254 11.00 13.44 -7.25
C PHE A 254 12.43 13.12 -7.66
N LYS A 255 13.40 13.57 -6.85
CA LYS A 255 14.82 13.25 -7.03
C LYS A 255 15.28 12.26 -5.96
N LEU A 256 15.98 11.23 -6.39
CA LEU A 256 16.66 10.27 -5.52
C LEU A 256 17.84 10.94 -4.81
N THR A 257 18.40 10.29 -3.80
CA THR A 257 19.61 10.76 -3.08
C THR A 257 20.80 11.03 -4.01
N ASN A 258 20.94 10.28 -5.10
CA ASN A 258 21.98 10.49 -6.12
C ASN A 258 21.66 11.62 -7.13
N GLY A 259 20.53 12.33 -6.95
CA GLY A 259 20.09 13.41 -7.83
C GLY A 259 19.34 12.97 -9.10
N ALA A 260 19.28 11.66 -9.39
CA ALA A 260 18.52 11.15 -10.52
C ALA A 260 17.01 11.30 -10.30
N LYS A 261 16.24 11.40 -11.39
CA LYS A 261 14.78 11.49 -11.32
C LYS A 261 14.20 10.11 -11.03
N ALA A 262 13.32 10.03 -10.03
CA ALA A 262 12.59 8.80 -9.77
C ALA A 262 11.49 8.61 -10.81
N SER A 263 11.33 7.36 -11.23
CA SER A 263 10.28 6.92 -12.15
C SER A 263 9.14 6.17 -11.44
N GLN A 264 7.98 6.20 -12.06
CA GLN A 264 6.82 5.38 -11.71
C GLN A 264 6.30 4.68 -12.96
N HIS A 265 5.73 3.49 -12.76
CA HIS A 265 5.08 2.70 -13.78
C HIS A 265 3.62 2.50 -13.37
N ALA A 266 2.69 2.95 -14.21
CA ALA A 266 1.26 2.72 -14.02
C ALA A 266 0.79 1.62 -14.97
N PHE A 267 0.32 0.52 -14.38
CA PHE A 267 -0.36 -0.54 -15.09
C PHE A 267 -1.85 -0.18 -15.13
N GLN A 268 -2.32 0.28 -16.30
CA GLN A 268 -3.62 0.92 -16.45
C GLN A 268 -4.73 -0.13 -16.60
N THR A 269 -4.56 -1.10 -17.49
CA THR A 269 -5.63 -2.03 -17.83
C THR A 269 -5.74 -3.19 -16.85
N ILE A 270 -6.98 -3.60 -16.57
CA ILE A 270 -7.25 -4.76 -15.71
C ILE A 270 -6.64 -6.03 -16.30
N SER A 271 -6.65 -6.19 -17.63
CA SER A 271 -6.03 -7.34 -18.31
C SER A 271 -4.54 -7.42 -18.01
N ARG A 272 -3.79 -6.32 -18.18
CA ARG A 272 -2.35 -6.31 -17.88
C ARG A 272 -2.07 -6.59 -16.41
N GLN A 273 -2.89 -6.06 -15.50
CA GLN A 273 -2.77 -6.36 -14.07
C GLN A 273 -3.03 -7.84 -13.77
N GLN A 274 -4.00 -8.48 -14.44
CA GLN A 274 -4.27 -9.92 -14.31
C GLN A 274 -3.13 -10.78 -14.88
N ASP A 275 -2.51 -10.37 -15.98
CA ASP A 275 -1.33 -11.05 -16.53
C ASP A 275 -0.16 -10.98 -15.56
N ILE A 276 0.07 -9.82 -14.92
CA ILE A 276 1.09 -9.67 -13.87
C ILE A 276 0.75 -10.58 -12.68
N ALA A 277 -0.51 -10.57 -12.21
CA ALA A 277 -0.94 -11.38 -11.08
C ALA A 277 -0.68 -12.88 -11.31
N SER A 278 -1.05 -13.38 -12.48
CA SER A 278 -0.90 -14.80 -12.84
C SER A 278 0.56 -15.19 -13.01
N GLN A 279 1.35 -14.40 -13.75
CA GLN A 279 2.74 -14.72 -14.10
C GLN A 279 3.77 -14.36 -13.00
N CYS A 280 3.35 -13.68 -11.94
CA CYS A 280 4.20 -13.34 -10.80
C CYS A 280 3.89 -14.17 -9.54
N THR A 281 3.05 -15.20 -9.63
CA THR A 281 2.84 -16.15 -8.53
C THR A 281 4.19 -16.77 -8.12
N GLY A 282 4.58 -16.61 -6.85
CA GLY A 282 5.89 -17.03 -6.34
C GLY A 282 7.07 -16.10 -6.67
N PHE A 283 6.82 -14.97 -7.34
CA PHE A 283 7.82 -13.95 -7.70
C PHE A 283 7.50 -12.57 -7.10
N PHE A 284 6.95 -12.57 -5.88
CA PHE A 284 6.78 -11.37 -5.08
C PHE A 284 7.13 -11.64 -3.61
N TRP A 285 7.51 -10.58 -2.90
CA TRP A 285 7.97 -10.62 -1.51
C TRP A 285 7.42 -9.41 -0.74
N ILE A 286 7.19 -9.58 0.56
CA ILE A 286 6.82 -8.49 1.46
C ILE A 286 7.94 -8.34 2.47
N CYS A 287 8.73 -7.27 2.35
CA CYS A 287 9.84 -7.03 3.26
C CYS A 287 9.48 -5.92 4.25
N LYS A 288 9.39 -6.26 5.53
CA LYS A 288 9.18 -5.28 6.59
C LYS A 288 10.29 -4.24 6.57
N VAL A 289 9.94 -2.99 6.83
CA VAL A 289 10.96 -2.00 7.12
C VAL A 289 11.46 -2.25 8.53
N SER A 290 12.78 -2.46 8.65
CA SER A 290 13.43 -2.56 9.94
C SER A 290 13.14 -1.32 10.76
N SER A 291 12.58 -1.50 11.96
CA SER A 291 12.43 -0.44 12.96
C SER A 291 13.77 0.02 13.54
N ALA A 292 14.90 -0.33 12.91
CA ALA A 292 16.24 0.06 13.34
C ALA A 292 16.21 1.54 13.72
N THR A 293 16.34 1.73 15.03
CA THR A 293 16.29 2.98 15.75
C THR A 293 17.06 4.02 14.96
N VAL A 294 16.41 5.12 14.60
CA VAL A 294 17.04 6.37 14.17
C VAL A 294 17.80 6.96 15.38
N ASN A 295 18.82 6.25 15.82
CA ASN A 295 19.79 6.67 16.82
C ASN A 295 21.14 6.31 16.23
N GLU A 296 21.68 7.16 15.35
CA GLU A 296 23.10 7.47 15.30
C GLU A 296 23.43 8.47 14.19
N THR A 297 24.26 9.45 14.55
CA THR A 297 24.96 10.41 13.68
C THR A 297 24.17 11.56 13.05
N LYS A 298 23.65 12.46 13.88
CA LYS A 298 23.91 13.90 13.67
C LYS A 298 25.03 14.33 14.63
N LYS A 299 26.26 14.34 14.12
CA LYS A 299 27.38 15.12 14.67
C LYS A 299 27.49 16.41 13.87
#